data_AF-A0A5E6VN23-F1
#
_entry.id   AF-A0A5E6VN23-F1
#
_cell.length_a   1.000
_cell.length_b   1.000
_cell.length_c   1.000
_cell.angle_alpha   90.00
_cell.angle_beta   90.00
_cell.angle_gamma   90.00
#
_symmetry.space_group_name_H-M   'P 1'
#
loop_
_entity.id
_entity.type
_entity.pdbx_description
1 polymer ?
#
loop_
_entity_poly.entity_id
_entity_poly.type
_entity_poly.pdbx_seq_one_letter_code
_entity_poly.pdbx_strand_id
1 'polypeptide(L)'
;MILLKPLKHRFLAILMQVDLNITIWTGGVYMIWVMFDRDATRYFETYVVFAITGLCLFFFTALFVRCPECNKSMQHLYKPGDGLLMHRGLMPHEIFTQKLIECPACNQVVKFRD
;
A
#
# COMPACT_ATOMS: atom_id res chain seq x y z
N MET A 1 16.81 2.60 25.80
CA MET A 1 15.83 3.29 24.95
C MET A 1 16.21 2.98 23.51
N ILE A 2 15.48 2.10 22.83
CA ILE A 2 15.82 1.71 21.45
C ILE A 2 15.49 2.92 20.56
N LEU A 3 16.51 3.50 19.95
CA LEU A 3 16.37 4.68 19.09
C LEU A 3 15.74 4.23 17.75
N LEU A 4 14.42 4.32 17.65
CA LEU A 4 13.69 3.93 16.43
C LEU A 4 13.96 4.96 15.31
N LYS A 5 14.52 4.52 14.19
CA LYS A 5 14.74 5.41 13.03
C LYS A 5 13.42 5.78 12.35
N PRO A 6 13.23 7.05 11.94
CA PRO A 6 12.05 7.47 11.20
C PRO A 6 12.10 7.08 9.73
N LEU A 7 10.94 6.82 9.14
CA LEU A 7 10.79 6.58 7.71
C LEU A 7 10.93 7.90 6.92
N LYS A 8 11.98 8.00 6.09
CA LYS A 8 12.33 9.24 5.36
C LYS A 8 11.23 9.70 4.38
N HIS A 9 10.64 8.78 3.63
CA HIS A 9 9.65 9.07 2.58
C HIS A 9 8.23 8.71 3.02
N ARG A 10 7.79 9.21 4.19
CA ARG A 10 6.47 8.89 4.77
C ARG A 10 5.31 9.16 3.82
N PHE A 11 5.29 10.31 3.16
CA PHE A 11 4.18 10.69 2.27
C PHE A 11 4.07 9.76 1.06
N LEU A 12 5.19 9.34 0.49
CA LEU A 12 5.23 8.33 -0.58
C LEU A 12 4.69 6.99 -0.09
N ALA A 13 5.00 6.58 1.15
CA ALA A 13 4.47 5.36 1.73
C ALA A 13 2.94 5.41 1.94
N ILE A 14 2.41 6.58 2.32
CA ILE A 14 0.96 6.82 2.39
C ILE A 14 0.34 6.73 0.99
N LEU A 15 0.89 7.47 0.03
CA LEU A 15 0.40 7.52 -1.35
C LEU A 15 0.40 6.13 -2.00
N MET A 16 1.50 5.37 -1.87
CA MET A 16 1.62 4.01 -2.37
C MET A 16 0.49 3.11 -1.86
N GLN A 17 0.21 3.16 -0.57
CA GLN A 17 -0.78 2.28 0.05
C GLN A 17 -2.23 2.74 -0.25
N VAL A 18 -2.46 4.05 -0.42
CA VAL A 18 -3.73 4.59 -0.91
C VAL A 18 -3.97 4.20 -2.37
N ASP A 19 -2.96 4.34 -3.22
CA ASP A 19 -3.00 3.99 -4.65
C ASP A 19 -3.31 2.51 -4.88
N LEU A 20 -2.64 1.62 -4.13
CA LEU A 20 -2.92 0.19 -4.13
C LEU A 20 -4.38 -0.10 -3.79
N ASN A 21 -4.90 0.55 -2.74
CA ASN A 21 -6.27 0.32 -2.32
C ASN A 21 -7.27 0.84 -3.34
N ILE A 22 -7.11 2.08 -3.84
CA ILE A 22 -7.97 2.64 -4.89
C ILE A 22 -7.99 1.70 -6.09
N THR A 23 -6.83 1.21 -6.54
CA THR A 23 -6.72 0.29 -7.68
C THR A 23 -7.49 -1.02 -7.46
N ILE A 24 -7.48 -1.58 -6.24
CA ILE A 24 -8.25 -2.78 -5.91
C ILE A 24 -9.76 -2.46 -5.87
N TRP A 25 -10.15 -1.35 -5.24
CA TRP A 25 -11.54 -0.94 -5.09
C TRP A 25 -12.19 -0.57 -6.42
N THR A 26 -11.48 0.09 -7.34
CA THR A 26 -11.98 0.41 -8.67
C THR A 26 -12.30 -0.85 -9.47
N GLY A 27 -11.50 -1.92 -9.33
CA GLY A 27 -11.80 -3.22 -9.92
C GLY A 27 -13.08 -3.85 -9.37
N GLY A 28 -13.28 -3.78 -8.05
CA GLY A 28 -14.53 -4.24 -7.42
C GLY A 28 -15.75 -3.45 -7.90
N VAL A 29 -15.65 -2.12 -7.96
CA VAL A 29 -16.71 -1.24 -8.47
C VAL A 29 -17.02 -1.52 -9.93
N TYR A 30 -16.00 -1.75 -10.77
CA TYR A 30 -16.19 -2.11 -12.17
C TYR A 30 -16.93 -3.43 -12.33
N MET A 31 -16.54 -4.47 -11.57
CA MET A 31 -17.24 -5.76 -11.59
C MET A 31 -18.70 -5.63 -11.18
N ILE A 32 -18.98 -4.87 -10.11
CA ILE A 32 -20.36 -4.59 -9.68
C ILE A 32 -21.14 -3.86 -10.78
N TRP A 33 -20.53 -2.87 -11.44
CA TRP A 33 -21.18 -2.16 -12.54
C TRP A 33 -21.52 -3.10 -13.70
N VAL A 34 -20.59 -3.97 -14.11
CA VAL A 34 -20.83 -4.98 -15.16
C VAL A 34 -21.94 -5.96 -14.79
N MET A 35 -22.11 -6.29 -13.50
CA MET A 35 -23.19 -7.16 -13.04
C MET A 35 -24.57 -6.51 -13.16
N PHE A 36 -24.67 -5.19 -12.95
CA PHE A 36 -25.92 -4.44 -13.11
C PHE A 36 -26.19 -4.02 -14.56
N ASP A 37 -25.14 -3.73 -15.31
CA ASP A 37 -25.22 -3.24 -16.68
C ASP A 37 -24.11 -3.87 -17.55
N ARG A 38 -24.51 -4.80 -18.41
CA ARG A 38 -23.60 -5.46 -19.34
C ARG A 38 -23.00 -4.51 -20.38
N ASP A 39 -23.62 -3.36 -20.67
CA ASP A 39 -23.03 -2.39 -21.61
C ASP A 39 -21.74 -1.75 -21.05
N ALA A 40 -21.51 -1.84 -19.73
CA ALA A 40 -20.27 -1.41 -19.09
C ALA A 40 -19.02 -2.15 -19.62
N THR A 41 -19.16 -3.31 -20.26
CA THR A 41 -18.03 -4.02 -20.88
C THR A 41 -17.36 -3.23 -21.99
N ARG A 42 -18.06 -2.27 -22.61
CA ARG A 42 -17.48 -1.39 -23.64
C ARG A 42 -16.36 -0.50 -23.08
N TYR A 43 -16.35 -0.26 -21.77
CA TYR A 43 -15.34 0.54 -21.09
C TYR A 43 -14.21 -0.32 -20.49
N PHE A 44 -14.15 -1.61 -20.81
CA PHE A 44 -13.14 -2.53 -20.28
C PHE A 44 -11.72 -2.07 -20.59
N GLU A 45 -11.44 -1.69 -21.84
CA GLU A 45 -10.10 -1.23 -22.25
C GLU A 45 -9.65 -0.02 -21.45
N THR A 46 -10.55 0.96 -21.28
CA THR A 46 -10.29 2.15 -20.48
C THR A 46 -9.99 1.79 -19.02
N TYR A 47 -10.80 0.92 -18.42
CA TYR A 47 -10.56 0.40 -17.07
C TYR A 47 -9.19 -0.29 -16.96
N VAL A 48 -8.84 -1.16 -17.90
CA VAL A 48 -7.57 -1.89 -17.91
C VAL A 48 -6.38 -0.93 -17.98
N VAL A 49 -6.45 0.11 -18.83
CA VAL A 49 -5.39 1.13 -18.91
C VAL A 49 -5.20 1.83 -17.56
N PHE A 50 -6.28 2.22 -16.87
CA PHE A 50 -6.19 2.82 -15.54
C PHE A 50 -5.63 1.84 -14.50
N ALA A 51 -6.05 0.58 -14.52
CA ALA A 51 -5.58 -0.44 -13.58
C ALA A 51 -4.08 -0.73 -13.77
N ILE A 52 -3.61 -0.88 -15.02
CA ILE A 52 -2.18 -1.07 -15.32
C ILE A 52 -1.38 0.16 -14.90
N THR A 53 -1.89 1.37 -15.19
CA THR A 53 -1.21 2.61 -14.82
C THR A 53 -1.07 2.73 -13.30
N GLY A 54 -2.13 2.44 -12.54
CA GLY A 54 -2.10 2.40 -11.07
C GLY A 54 -1.10 1.38 -10.54
N LEU A 55 -1.11 0.15 -11.06
CA LEU A 55 -0.13 -0.86 -10.66
C LEU A 55 1.32 -0.44 -10.94
N CYS A 56 1.59 0.16 -12.11
CA CYS A 56 2.90 0.69 -12.44
C CYS A 56 3.33 1.80 -11.47
N LEU A 57 2.43 2.72 -11.13
CA LEU A 57 2.69 3.78 -10.16
C LEU A 57 2.94 3.23 -8.75
N PHE A 58 2.19 2.20 -8.32
CA PHE A 58 2.43 1.49 -7.07
C PHE A 58 3.85 0.92 -7.01
N PHE A 59 4.27 0.15 -8.02
CA PHE A 59 5.62 -0.43 -8.02
C PHE A 59 6.71 0.64 -8.09
N PHE A 60 6.48 1.70 -8.87
CA PHE A 60 7.40 2.82 -8.96
C PHE A 60 7.56 3.55 -7.61
N THR A 61 6.46 3.84 -6.92
CA THR A 61 6.49 4.49 -5.60
C THR A 61 7.09 3.60 -4.52
N ALA A 62 6.84 2.28 -4.57
CA ALA A 62 7.40 1.30 -3.65
C ALA A 62 8.94 1.25 -3.66
N LEU A 63 9.60 1.60 -4.77
CA LEU A 63 11.08 1.66 -4.85
C LEU A 63 11.69 2.73 -3.94
N PHE A 64 10.93 3.78 -3.64
CA PHE A 64 11.37 4.91 -2.81
C PHE A 64 11.04 4.73 -1.32
N VAL A 65 10.09 3.85 -1.01
CA VAL A 65 9.72 3.52 0.37
C VAL A 65 10.67 2.44 0.86
N ARG A 66 11.76 2.84 1.51
CA ARG A 66 12.81 1.92 2.00
C ARG A 66 12.90 1.90 3.52
N CYS A 67 13.19 0.72 4.06
CA CYS A 67 13.47 0.56 5.47
C CYS A 67 14.76 1.31 5.85
N PRO A 68 14.78 2.15 6.91
CA PRO A 68 15.98 2.86 7.33
C PRO A 68 17.04 1.96 7.99
N GLU A 69 16.70 0.72 8.34
CA GLU A 69 17.65 -0.24 8.90
C GLU A 69 18.32 -1.10 7.83
N CYS A 70 17.53 -1.78 7.00
CA CYS A 70 18.06 -2.73 6.00
C CYS A 70 18.09 -2.20 4.56
N ASN A 71 17.60 -0.97 4.32
CA ASN A 71 17.53 -0.32 3.01
C ASN A 71 16.74 -1.10 1.93
N LYS A 72 16.00 -2.15 2.30
CA LYS A 72 15.10 -2.88 1.39
C LYS A 72 13.82 -2.09 1.17
N SER A 73 13.25 -2.22 -0.03
CA SER A 73 11.94 -1.64 -0.38
C SER A 73 10.83 -2.29 0.43
N MET A 74 9.90 -1.48 0.93
CA MET A 74 8.73 -1.91 1.67
C MET A 74 7.49 -1.65 0.82
N GLN A 75 7.08 -2.68 0.07
CA GLN A 75 5.91 -2.62 -0.82
C GLN A 75 4.58 -2.56 -0.06
N HIS A 76 4.57 -3.08 1.17
CA HIS A 76 3.43 -3.03 2.06
C HIS A 76 3.89 -2.60 3.44
N LEU A 77 3.02 -1.89 4.13
CA LEU A 77 3.24 -1.45 5.51
C LEU A 77 2.52 -2.43 6.44
N TYR A 78 3.24 -2.92 7.45
CA TYR A 78 2.70 -3.87 8.42
C TYR A 78 2.69 -3.25 9.82
N LYS A 79 1.64 -3.51 10.59
CA LYS A 79 1.59 -3.23 12.03
C LYS A 79 2.60 -4.12 12.76
N PRO A 80 3.27 -3.65 13.82
CA PRO A 80 4.13 -4.49 14.66
C PRO A 80 3.32 -5.55 15.42
N GLY A 81 3.90 -6.71 15.70
CA GLY A 81 3.25 -7.78 16.46
C GLY A 81 3.64 -9.19 16.00
N ASP A 82 2.90 -10.19 16.48
CA ASP A 82 3.06 -11.59 16.09
C ASP A 82 1.89 -12.04 15.20
N GLY A 83 2.14 -12.95 14.26
CA GLY A 83 1.12 -13.52 13.35
C GLY A 83 1.42 -13.35 11.86
N LEU A 84 0.49 -13.83 11.01
CA LEU A 84 0.62 -13.80 9.56
C LEU A 84 0.63 -12.35 9.03
N LEU A 85 1.56 -12.06 8.10
CA LEU A 85 1.72 -10.75 7.47
C LEU A 85 0.41 -10.21 6.86
N MET A 86 -0.42 -11.10 6.28
CA MET A 86 -1.72 -10.75 5.69
C MET A 86 -2.66 -10.03 6.67
N HIS A 87 -2.69 -10.43 7.95
CA HIS A 87 -3.56 -9.81 8.95
C HIS A 87 -2.98 -8.53 9.55
N ARG A 88 -1.70 -8.28 9.31
CA ARG A 88 -0.96 -7.14 9.85
C ARG A 88 -0.80 -6.01 8.83
N GLY A 89 -1.22 -6.22 7.59
CA GLY A 89 -1.24 -5.18 6.56
C GLY A 89 -2.06 -3.97 6.99
N LEU A 90 -1.52 -2.77 6.80
CA LEU A 90 -2.19 -1.52 7.14
C LEU A 90 -3.30 -1.20 6.13
N MET A 91 -4.50 -0.96 6.64
CA MET A 91 -5.60 -0.45 5.82
C MET A 91 -5.44 1.06 5.57
N PRO A 92 -6.06 1.63 4.51
CA PRO A 92 -5.93 3.05 4.16
C PRO A 92 -6.16 4.02 5.30
N HIS A 93 -7.22 3.79 6.09
CA HIS A 93 -7.57 4.65 7.20
C HIS A 93 -6.55 4.55 8.36
N GLU A 94 -5.96 3.37 8.55
CA GLU A 94 -5.03 3.10 9.64
C GLU A 94 -3.65 3.70 9.40
N ILE A 95 -3.27 3.91 8.13
CA ILE A 95 -2.01 4.59 7.77
C ILE A 95 -1.93 5.97 8.42
N PHE A 96 -3.05 6.70 8.47
CA PHE A 96 -3.06 8.05 9.04
C PHE A 96 -2.92 8.05 10.56
N THR A 97 -3.34 6.97 11.22
CA THR A 97 -3.34 6.86 12.69
C THR A 97 -2.12 6.11 13.24
N GLN A 98 -1.53 5.21 12.46
CA GLN A 98 -0.46 4.33 12.91
C GLN A 98 0.85 5.09 13.11
N LYS A 99 1.51 4.88 14.25
CA LYS A 99 2.80 5.51 14.58
C LYS A 99 4.02 4.64 14.28
N LEU A 100 3.84 3.32 14.36
CA LEU A 100 4.90 2.34 14.25
C LEU A 100 4.53 1.30 13.20
N ILE A 101 5.50 0.94 12.37
CA ILE A 101 5.39 -0.10 11.36
C ILE A 101 6.54 -1.10 11.52
N GLU A 102 6.37 -2.30 11.01
CA GLU A 102 7.42 -3.32 11.00
C GLU A 102 7.90 -3.60 9.57
N CYS A 103 9.21 -3.71 9.41
CA CYS A 103 9.80 -4.14 8.15
C CYS A 103 9.84 -5.68 8.11
N PRO A 104 9.16 -6.35 7.17
CA PRO A 104 9.11 -7.82 7.10
C PRO A 104 10.46 -8.45 6.72
N ALA A 105 11.40 -7.65 6.20
CA ALA A 105 12.68 -8.16 5.74
C ALA A 105 13.75 -8.21 6.84
N CYS A 106 13.63 -7.38 7.87
CA CYS A 106 14.56 -7.36 9.01
C CYS A 106 13.86 -7.49 10.38
N ASN A 107 12.53 -7.61 10.41
CA ASN A 107 11.67 -7.67 11.60
C ASN A 107 11.94 -6.54 12.60
N GLN A 108 12.45 -5.40 12.12
CA GLN A 108 12.68 -4.21 12.93
C GLN A 108 11.47 -3.30 12.86
N VAL A 109 11.14 -2.72 14.02
CA VAL A 109 10.12 -1.68 14.13
C VAL A 109 10.73 -0.36 13.68
N VAL A 110 9.98 0.37 12.86
CA VAL A 110 10.36 1.65 12.27
C VAL A 110 9.32 2.69 12.67
N LYS A 111 9.78 3.91 12.97
CA LYS A 111 8.89 5.01 13.30
C LYS A 111 8.27 5.56 12.02
N PHE A 112 6.95 5.43 11.89
CA PHE A 112 6.19 5.97 10.75
C PHE A 112 5.76 7.41 10.99
N ARG A 113 5.39 7.73 12.24
CA ARG A 113 4.91 9.04 12.67
C ARG A 113 5.44 9.40 14.06
N ASP A 114 5.55 10.70 14.33
CA ASP A 114 5.97 11.24 15.63
C ASP A 114 4.98 11.00 16.78
#